data_AF-A0A9X0UJD9-F1
#
_entry.id   AF-A0A9X0UJD9-F1
#
_cell.length_a   1.000
_cell.length_b   1.000
_cell.length_c   1.000
_cell.angle_alpha   90.00
_cell.angle_beta   90.00
_cell.angle_gamma   90.00
#
_symmetry.space_group_name_H-M   'P 1'
#
loop_
_entity.id
_entity.type
_entity.pdbx_description
1 polymer ?
#
loop_
_entity_poly.entity_id
_entity_poly.type
_entity_poly.pdbx_seq_one_letter_code
_entity_poly.pdbx_strand_id
1 'polypeptide(L)'
;MTSALLRKQHRGEGENGIASAALGHRAALRVIVVPNAALLQEAAALSQRMRHAVYDCLVLARRRQLRVATFDHRLAGLATTLAIPLWHPEAP
;
A
#
# COMPACT_ATOMS: atom_id res chain seq x y z
N MET A 1 15.34 8.24 -2.30
CA MET A 1 14.82 7.30 -1.27
C MET A 1 15.02 5.87 -1.77
N THR A 2 15.82 5.07 -1.05
CA THR A 2 16.14 3.67 -1.43
C THR A 2 14.97 2.75 -1.05
N SER A 3 14.54 1.89 -1.98
CA SER A 3 13.37 1.00 -1.74
C SER A 3 13.63 0.01 -0.60
N ALA A 4 12.58 -0.46 0.07
CA ALA A 4 12.70 -1.48 1.11
C ALA A 4 13.33 -2.78 0.58
N LEU A 5 13.07 -3.13 -0.69
CA LEU A 5 13.67 -4.26 -1.38
C LEU A 5 15.19 -4.10 -1.55
N LEU A 6 15.64 -2.91 -1.94
CA LEU A 6 17.08 -2.61 -2.05
C LEU A 6 17.77 -2.71 -0.68
N ARG A 7 17.11 -2.23 0.39
CA ARG A 7 17.65 -2.37 1.76
C ARG A 7 17.73 -3.82 2.22
N LYS A 8 16.75 -4.67 1.88
CA LYS A 8 16.80 -6.11 2.17
C LYS A 8 17.92 -6.82 1.40
N GLN A 9 18.08 -6.50 0.12
CA GLN A 9 19.20 -7.02 -0.69
C GLN A 9 20.56 -6.60 -0.10
N HIS A 10 20.71 -5.35 0.32
CA HIS A 10 21.95 -4.88 0.97
C HIS A 10 22.25 -5.56 2.31
N ARG A 11 21.24 -6.10 3.00
CA ARG A 11 21.41 -6.90 4.22
C ARG A 11 21.60 -8.40 3.96
N GLY A 12 21.62 -8.84 2.70
CA GLY A 12 21.67 -10.26 2.34
C GLY A 12 20.35 -11.01 2.62
N GLU A 13 19.26 -10.30 2.90
CA GLU A 13 17.93 -10.85 3.20
C GLU A 13 17.12 -11.15 1.92
N GLY A 14 17.80 -11.39 0.80
CA GLY A 14 17.18 -11.65 -0.51
C GLY A 14 18.20 -11.96 -1.60
N GLU A 15 17.75 -12.61 -2.66
CA GLU A 15 18.60 -12.96 -3.79
C GLU A 15 19.09 -11.71 -4.54
N ASN A 16 20.36 -11.73 -4.93
CA ASN A 16 21.00 -10.62 -5.63
C ASN A 16 20.29 -10.36 -6.97
N GLY A 17 19.86 -9.12 -7.20
CA GLY A 17 19.23 -8.70 -8.46
C GLY A 17 17.70 -8.75 -8.44
N ILE A 18 17.06 -9.43 -7.47
CA ILE A 18 15.59 -9.48 -7.36
C ILE A 18 15.01 -8.07 -7.17
N ALA A 19 15.65 -7.21 -6.36
CA ALA A 19 15.15 -5.86 -6.14
C ALA A 19 15.13 -5.04 -7.44
N SER A 20 16.18 -5.18 -8.26
CA SER A 20 16.29 -4.48 -9.55
C SER A 20 15.32 -5.06 -10.58
N ALA A 21 15.23 -6.39 -10.67
CA ALA A 21 14.32 -7.11 -11.56
C ALA A 21 12.83 -6.81 -11.23
N ALA A 22 12.47 -6.79 -9.94
CA ALA A 22 11.12 -6.43 -9.49
C ALA A 22 10.78 -4.95 -9.77
N LEU A 23 11.76 -4.05 -9.61
CA LEU A 23 11.59 -2.64 -9.98
C LEU A 23 11.45 -2.46 -11.50
N GLY A 24 12.18 -3.23 -12.31
CA GLY A 24 12.07 -3.24 -13.77
C GLY A 24 10.73 -3.82 -14.27
N HIS A 25 10.25 -4.90 -13.65
CA HIS A 25 8.95 -5.50 -13.96
C HIS A 25 7.76 -4.59 -13.64
N ARG A 26 7.95 -3.58 -12.80
CA ARG A 26 6.89 -2.65 -12.40
C ARG A 26 6.24 -1.94 -13.58
N ALA A 27 7.03 -1.56 -14.58
CA ALA A 27 6.53 -0.91 -15.79
C ALA A 27 5.64 -1.85 -16.61
N ALA A 28 6.03 -3.13 -16.74
CA ALA A 28 5.24 -4.15 -17.40
C ALA A 28 3.93 -4.47 -16.65
N LEU A 29 3.95 -4.42 -15.31
CA LEU A 29 2.79 -4.69 -14.46
C LEU A 29 1.84 -3.50 -14.29
N ARG A 30 2.11 -2.36 -14.95
CA ARG A 30 1.34 -1.10 -14.80
C ARG A 30 1.20 -0.66 -13.33
N VAL A 31 2.18 -0.98 -12.49
CA VAL A 31 2.18 -0.64 -11.06
C VAL A 31 2.69 0.78 -10.86
N ILE A 32 1.83 1.62 -10.27
CA ILE A 32 2.15 3.02 -9.95
C ILE A 32 2.70 3.08 -8.51
N VAL A 33 3.87 3.69 -8.35
CA VAL A 33 4.40 4.01 -7.01
C VAL A 33 3.94 5.39 -6.61
N VAL A 34 3.29 5.46 -5.45
CA VAL A 34 2.80 6.70 -4.86
C VAL A 34 3.68 7.05 -3.66
N PRO A 35 4.30 8.25 -3.62
CA PRO A 35 5.03 8.71 -2.45
C PRO A 35 4.11 8.86 -1.23
N ASN A 36 4.50 8.30 -0.08
CA ASN A 36 3.65 8.34 1.12
C ASN A 36 3.64 9.70 1.84
N ALA A 37 4.63 10.56 1.60
CA ALA A 37 4.83 11.79 2.36
C ALA A 37 3.59 12.69 2.32
N ALA A 38 2.94 12.80 1.16
CA ALA A 38 1.73 13.59 0.95
C ALA A 38 0.46 12.98 1.58
N LEU A 39 0.54 11.75 2.08
CA LEU A 39 -0.57 10.99 2.67
C LEU A 39 -0.44 10.87 4.20
N LEU A 40 0.78 11.01 4.74
CA LEU A 40 1.10 10.72 6.13
C LEU A 40 0.29 11.53 7.14
N GLN A 41 0.10 12.84 6.91
CA GLN A 41 -0.66 13.68 7.85
C GLN A 41 -2.11 13.21 7.97
N GLU A 42 -2.78 12.95 6.85
CA GLU A 42 -4.16 12.47 6.85
C GLU A 42 -4.26 11.04 7.39
N ALA A 43 -3.29 10.18 7.08
CA ALA A 43 -3.25 8.81 7.57
C ALA A 43 -3.03 8.76 9.09
N ALA A 44 -2.21 9.65 9.64
CA ALA A 44 -2.01 9.81 11.08
C ALA A 44 -3.27 10.31 11.79
N ALA A 45 -3.94 11.33 11.24
CA ALA A 45 -5.20 11.82 11.78
C ALA A 45 -6.29 10.73 11.77
N LEU A 46 -6.35 9.94 10.69
CA LEU A 46 -7.27 8.81 10.57
C LEU A 46 -6.97 7.73 11.64
N SER A 47 -5.70 7.38 11.80
CA SER A 47 -5.21 6.42 12.79
C SER A 47 -5.59 6.84 14.21
N GLN A 48 -5.44 8.11 14.57
CA GLN A 48 -5.85 8.62 15.88
C GLN A 48 -7.37 8.52 16.09
N ARG A 49 -8.15 8.96 15.09
CA ARG A 49 -9.62 8.97 15.17
C ARG A 49 -10.21 7.57 15.32
N MET A 50 -9.64 6.60 14.62
CA MET A 50 -10.16 5.23 14.57
C MET A 50 -9.37 4.24 15.44
N ARG A 51 -8.35 4.70 16.16
CA ARG A 51 -7.49 3.90 17.06
C ARG A 51 -6.90 2.64 16.40
N HIS A 52 -6.33 2.81 15.21
CA HIS A 52 -5.66 1.73 14.45
C HIS A 52 -4.25 2.13 14.00
N ALA A 53 -3.47 1.18 13.46
CA ALA A 53 -2.15 1.44 12.89
C ALA A 53 -2.22 2.36 11.65
N VAL A 54 -1.21 3.19 11.38
CA VAL A 54 -1.26 4.14 10.26
C VAL A 54 -1.37 3.41 8.91
N TYR A 55 -2.48 3.65 8.20
CA TYR A 55 -2.77 3.06 6.89
C TYR A 55 -2.91 4.16 5.83
N ASP A 56 -1.80 4.53 5.21
CA ASP A 56 -1.74 5.50 4.11
C ASP A 56 -2.48 5.03 2.83
N CYS A 57 -2.52 3.72 2.61
CA CYS A 57 -3.26 3.11 1.52
C CYS A 57 -4.77 3.41 1.55
N LEU A 58 -5.39 3.51 2.74
CA LEU A 58 -6.82 3.86 2.87
C LEU A 58 -7.07 5.33 2.47
N VAL A 59 -6.13 6.23 2.82
CA VAL A 59 -6.19 7.63 2.39
C VAL A 59 -6.05 7.72 0.87
N LEU A 60 -5.08 7.00 0.31
CA LEU A 60 -4.87 6.96 -1.13
C LEU A 60 -6.11 6.43 -1.87
N ALA A 61 -6.67 5.32 -1.40
CA ALA A 61 -7.84 4.71 -1.98
C ALA A 61 -9.05 5.66 -1.96
N ARG A 62 -9.27 6.34 -0.84
CA ARG A 62 -10.34 7.33 -0.73
C ARG A 62 -10.14 8.53 -1.66
N ARG A 63 -8.93 9.12 -1.68
CA ARG A 63 -8.62 10.28 -2.53
C ARG A 63 -8.76 9.99 -4.02
N ARG A 64 -8.43 8.77 -4.43
CA ARG A 64 -8.43 8.34 -5.84
C ARG A 64 -9.64 7.49 -6.23
N GLN A 65 -10.59 7.30 -5.32
CA GLN A 65 -11.77 6.43 -5.52
C GLN A 65 -11.39 5.02 -5.99
N LEU A 66 -10.34 4.45 -5.40
CA LEU A 66 -9.86 3.11 -5.72
C LEU A 66 -10.44 2.07 -4.77
N ARG A 67 -10.43 0.82 -5.26
CA ARG A 67 -10.74 -0.36 -4.45
C ARG A 67 -9.48 -0.83 -3.70
N VAL A 68 -9.66 -1.43 -2.51
CA VAL A 68 -8.56 -1.97 -1.70
C VAL A 68 -8.56 -3.48 -1.74
N ALA A 69 -7.45 -4.08 -2.16
CA ALA A 69 -7.18 -5.51 -2.02
C ALA A 69 -6.42 -5.75 -0.71
N THR A 70 -6.95 -6.59 0.17
CA THR A 70 -6.27 -6.98 1.42
C THR A 70 -6.78 -8.31 1.95
N PHE A 71 -5.93 -9.06 2.65
CA PHE A 71 -6.32 -10.21 3.49
C PHE A 71 -6.37 -9.85 4.98
N ASP A 72 -6.00 -8.63 5.35
CA ASP A 72 -6.10 -8.14 6.73
C ASP A 72 -7.54 -7.77 7.06
N HIS A 73 -8.16 -8.54 7.95
CA HIS A 73 -9.55 -8.35 8.39
C HIS A 73 -9.80 -6.99 9.05
N ARG A 74 -8.83 -6.43 9.79
CA ARG A 74 -8.97 -5.12 10.42
C ARG A 74 -8.94 -4.04 9.37
N LEU A 75 -8.01 -4.11 8.42
CA LEU A 75 -7.91 -3.15 7.31
C LEU A 75 -9.15 -3.22 6.42
N ALA A 76 -9.69 -4.41 6.17
CA ALA A 76 -10.95 -4.61 5.45
C ALA A 76 -12.13 -3.95 6.18
N GLY A 77 -12.27 -4.19 7.49
CA GLY A 77 -13.32 -3.55 8.30
C GLY A 77 -13.23 -2.03 8.32
N LEU A 78 -12.01 -1.48 8.39
CA LEU A 78 -11.76 -0.04 8.30
C LEU A 78 -12.12 0.53 6.92
N ALA A 79 -11.76 -0.16 5.84
CA ALA A 79 -12.15 0.23 4.49
C ALA A 79 -13.68 0.29 4.35
N THR A 80 -14.40 -0.72 4.83
CA THR A 80 -15.88 -0.73 4.86
C THR A 80 -16.44 0.44 5.65
N THR A 81 -15.87 0.75 6.83
CA THR A 81 -16.31 1.87 7.67
C THR A 81 -16.11 3.22 6.97
N LEU A 82 -15.11 3.32 6.10
CA LEU A 82 -14.78 4.51 5.33
C LEU A 82 -15.49 4.55 3.96
N ALA A 83 -16.41 3.62 3.70
CA ALA A 83 -17.08 3.45 2.42
C ALA A 83 -16.10 3.27 1.23
N ILE A 84 -14.95 2.66 1.49
CA ILE A 84 -13.96 2.31 0.47
C ILE A 84 -14.28 0.89 -0.01
N PRO A 85 -14.55 0.68 -1.30
CA PRO A 85 -14.88 -0.64 -1.81
C PRO A 85 -13.69 -1.60 -1.70
N LEU A 86 -13.95 -2.84 -1.31
CA LEU A 86 -12.95 -3.90 -1.38
C LEU A 86 -12.83 -4.42 -2.82
N TRP A 87 -11.60 -4.74 -3.20
CA TRP A 87 -11.33 -5.46 -4.42
C TRP A 87 -11.26 -6.95 -4.12
N HIS A 88 -11.94 -7.73 -4.96
CA HIS A 88 -11.85 -9.18 -4.97
C HIS A 88 -11.37 -9.62 -6.35
N PRO A 89 -10.48 -10.62 -6.44
CA PRO A 89 -9.94 -11.09 -7.72
C PRO A 89 -10.99 -11.65 -8.67
N GLU A 90 -12.12 -12.10 -8.12
CA GLU A 90 -13.24 -12.69 -8.86
C GLU A 90 -14.38 -11.69 -9.10
N ALA A 91 -14.32 -10.49 -8.51
CA ALA A 91 -15.34 -9.47 -8.73
C ALA A 91 -15.00 -8.69 -10.02
N PRO A 92 -15.98 -8.48 -10.92
CA PRO A 92 -15.78 -7.66 -12.11
C PRO A 92 -15.39 -6.21 -11.78
#